data_AF-A0AAX1UG19-F1
#
_entry.id   AF-A0AAX1UG19-F1
#
_cell.length_a   1.000
_cell.length_b   1.000
_cell.length_c   1.000
_cell.angle_alpha   90.00
_cell.angle_beta   90.00
_cell.angle_gamma   90.00
#
_symmetry.space_group_name_H-M   'P 1'
#
loop_
_entity.id
_entity.type
_entity.pdbx_description
1 polymer ?
#
loop_
_entity_poly.entity_id
_entity_poly.type
_entity_poly.pdbx_seq_one_letter_code
_entity_poly.pdbx_strand_id
1 'polypeptide(L)'
;MKRLLFAAPLAAIPALWLLLPDAAPTGPDADAIALGRQVYAVHCASCHGAELEGQPDWGEPLPNGRYPAPPHDASGHTWHHPDAQLLAIVRQGTAALVGNGYESDMPGFADLLTDAEIRAVLDYIKSTWPRRAADYQRQVSGS
;
A
#
# COMPACT_ATOMS: atom_id res chain seq x y z
N MET A 1 -60.23 -31.69 39.41
CA MET A 1 -59.29 -30.55 39.29
C MET A 1 -57.87 -31.08 39.45
N LYS A 2 -57.15 -31.31 38.34
CA LYS A 2 -55.77 -31.81 38.34
C LYS A 2 -54.92 -30.84 37.54
N ARG A 3 -54.04 -30.12 38.24
CA ARG A 3 -53.01 -29.25 37.68
C ARG A 3 -51.97 -30.15 37.00
N LEU A 4 -51.78 -29.98 35.71
CA LEU A 4 -50.64 -30.55 34.98
C LEU A 4 -49.64 -29.43 34.74
N LEU A 5 -48.57 -29.45 35.53
CA LEU A 5 -47.35 -28.69 35.29
C LEU A 5 -46.56 -29.45 34.23
N PHE A 6 -46.28 -28.83 33.09
CA PHE A 6 -45.33 -29.36 32.11
C PHE A 6 -44.01 -28.60 32.25
N ALA A 7 -42.96 -29.35 32.57
CA ALA A 7 -41.57 -28.89 32.53
C ALA A 7 -41.09 -28.85 31.06
N ALA A 8 -40.39 -27.77 30.71
CA ALA A 8 -39.82 -27.51 29.38
C ALA A 8 -38.52 -28.32 29.13
N PRO A 9 -38.08 -28.43 27.86
CA PRO A 9 -36.68 -28.42 27.56
C PRO A 9 -36.30 -27.12 26.84
N LEU A 10 -35.30 -26.41 27.37
CA LEU A 10 -34.56 -25.41 26.62
C LEU A 10 -33.91 -26.11 25.42
N ALA A 11 -34.31 -25.72 24.20
CA ALA A 11 -33.56 -26.06 23.01
C ALA A 11 -32.27 -25.22 23.00
N ALA A 12 -31.14 -25.87 23.27
CA ALA A 12 -29.84 -25.28 22.98
C ALA A 12 -29.71 -25.14 21.46
N ILE A 13 -29.46 -23.93 20.98
CA ILE A 13 -29.07 -23.67 19.58
C ILE A 13 -27.54 -23.60 19.56
N PRO A 14 -26.80 -24.67 19.22
CA PRO A 14 -25.41 -24.51 18.85
C PRO A 14 -25.31 -24.19 17.35
N ALA A 15 -24.21 -23.55 16.98
CA ALA A 15 -23.72 -23.41 15.61
C ALA A 15 -24.22 -22.25 14.74
N LEU A 16 -24.37 -21.04 15.31
CA LEU A 16 -24.27 -19.80 14.50
C LEU A 16 -22.82 -19.29 14.36
N TRP A 17 -21.85 -19.97 14.99
CA TRP A 17 -20.42 -19.59 14.95
C TRP A 17 -19.65 -20.16 13.75
N LEU A 18 -20.28 -20.96 12.89
CA LEU A 18 -19.66 -21.59 11.71
C LEU A 18 -19.88 -20.80 10.40
N LEU A 19 -20.51 -19.62 10.46
CA LEU A 19 -20.77 -18.75 9.30
C LEU A 19 -19.95 -17.46 9.32
N LEU A 20 -19.02 -17.32 10.28
CA LEU A 20 -18.04 -16.24 10.19
C LEU A 20 -16.99 -16.69 9.16
N PRO A 21 -16.83 -15.97 8.03
CA PRO A 21 -15.68 -16.22 7.16
C PRO A 21 -14.41 -16.07 8.01
N ASP A 22 -13.46 -16.97 7.78
CA ASP A 22 -12.12 -16.86 8.34
C ASP A 22 -11.65 -15.43 8.15
N ALA A 23 -11.18 -14.79 9.24
CA ALA A 23 -10.62 -13.45 9.14
C ALA A 23 -9.45 -13.54 8.15
N ALA A 24 -9.66 -13.00 6.95
CA ALA A 24 -8.69 -13.02 5.87
C ALA A 24 -7.33 -12.46 6.38
N PRO A 25 -6.20 -12.99 5.88
CA PRO A 25 -4.89 -12.58 6.35
C PRO A 25 -4.72 -11.07 6.23
N THR A 26 -4.11 -10.46 7.25
CA THR A 26 -3.89 -9.00 7.40
C THR A 26 -2.81 -8.43 6.47
N GLY A 27 -2.63 -9.04 5.29
CA GLY A 27 -1.71 -8.62 4.24
C GLY A 27 -2.44 -8.21 2.97
N PRO A 28 -1.78 -7.51 2.04
CA PRO A 28 -2.38 -7.13 0.77
C PRO A 28 -2.80 -8.38 -0.02
N ASP A 29 -3.99 -8.31 -0.63
CA ASP A 29 -4.57 -9.37 -1.46
C ASP A 29 -3.61 -9.74 -2.59
N ALA A 30 -3.43 -11.05 -2.86
CA ALA A 30 -2.52 -11.53 -3.88
C ALA A 30 -2.86 -10.99 -5.27
N ASP A 31 -4.16 -10.81 -5.55
CA ASP A 31 -4.64 -10.22 -6.79
C ASP A 31 -4.29 -8.72 -6.88
N ALA A 32 -4.36 -8.00 -5.76
CA ALA A 32 -3.96 -6.59 -5.70
C ALA A 32 -2.44 -6.41 -5.91
N ILE A 33 -1.62 -7.29 -5.34
CA ILE A 33 -0.16 -7.30 -5.57
C ILE A 33 0.15 -7.60 -7.05
N ALA A 34 -0.56 -8.56 -7.65
CA ALA A 34 -0.37 -8.91 -9.06
C ALA A 34 -0.78 -7.77 -10.01
N LEU A 35 -1.87 -7.07 -9.72
CA LEU A 35 -2.26 -5.84 -10.42
C LEU A 35 -1.18 -4.76 -10.24
N GLY A 36 -0.75 -4.53 -9.00
CA GLY A 36 0.26 -3.54 -8.66
C GLY A 36 1.58 -3.73 -9.40
N ARG A 37 2.03 -4.98 -9.53
CA ARG A 37 3.22 -5.32 -10.31
C ARG A 37 3.08 -4.94 -11.79
N GLN A 38 1.90 -5.15 -12.39
CA GLN A 38 1.64 -4.77 -13.78
C GLN A 38 1.65 -3.25 -13.95
N VAL A 39 0.96 -2.53 -13.06
CA VAL A 39 0.96 -1.07 -13.03
C VAL A 39 2.38 -0.52 -12.88
N TYR A 40 3.15 -1.09 -11.95
CA TYR A 40 4.55 -0.70 -11.72
C TYR A 40 5.41 -0.83 -12.98
N ALA A 41 5.33 -1.99 -13.64
CA ALA A 41 6.13 -2.28 -14.83
C ALA A 41 5.84 -1.31 -15.98
N VAL A 42 4.58 -0.87 -16.13
CA VAL A 42 4.16 0.04 -17.21
C VAL A 42 4.46 1.51 -16.88
N HIS A 43 4.27 1.93 -15.62
CA HIS A 43 4.22 3.35 -15.27
C HIS A 43 5.39 3.85 -14.41
N CYS A 44 6.07 2.96 -13.68
CA CYS A 44 7.04 3.35 -12.65
C CYS A 44 8.46 2.88 -12.98
N ALA A 45 8.59 1.69 -13.56
CA ALA A 45 9.87 1.02 -13.76
C ALA A 45 10.86 1.76 -14.67
N SER A 46 10.38 2.61 -15.59
CA SER A 46 11.26 3.39 -16.48
C SER A 46 12.18 4.35 -15.72
N CYS A 47 11.78 4.78 -14.52
CA CYS A 47 12.58 5.65 -13.67
C CYS A 47 13.02 4.93 -12.39
N HIS A 48 12.13 4.19 -11.73
CA HIS A 48 12.42 3.53 -10.45
C HIS A 48 13.10 2.16 -10.60
N GLY A 49 13.42 1.73 -11.82
CA GLY A 49 14.06 0.44 -12.10
C GLY A 49 13.05 -0.71 -12.18
N ALA A 50 13.39 -1.77 -12.92
CA ALA A 50 12.50 -2.93 -13.07
C ALA A 50 12.41 -3.77 -11.78
N GLU A 51 13.48 -3.74 -10.98
CA GLU A 51 13.66 -4.46 -9.72
C GLU A 51 13.58 -3.52 -8.51
N LEU A 52 12.98 -2.32 -8.68
CA LEU A 52 12.82 -1.29 -7.65
C LEU A 52 14.12 -0.63 -7.16
N GLU A 53 15.20 -0.77 -7.93
CA GLU A 53 16.56 -0.35 -7.59
C GLU A 53 16.80 1.17 -7.72
N GLY A 54 15.88 1.90 -8.34
CA GLY A 54 16.01 3.33 -8.58
C GLY A 54 17.12 3.69 -9.58
N GLN A 55 17.41 4.97 -9.68
CA GLN A 55 18.53 5.48 -10.46
C GLN A 55 19.82 5.52 -9.61
N PRO A 56 21.01 5.41 -10.23
CA PRO A 56 22.28 5.65 -9.56
C PRO A 56 22.31 7.03 -8.91
N ASP A 57 23.05 7.14 -7.80
CA ASP A 57 23.29 8.41 -7.09
C ASP A 57 22.01 9.17 -6.70
N TRP A 58 20.89 8.46 -6.48
CA TRP A 58 19.57 9.04 -6.16
C TRP A 58 19.57 9.96 -4.93
N GLY A 59 20.54 9.82 -4.03
CA GLY A 59 20.69 10.65 -2.83
C GLY A 59 21.35 12.01 -3.10
N GLU A 60 21.86 12.25 -4.30
CA GLU A 60 22.53 13.48 -4.70
C GLU A 60 21.72 14.21 -5.78
N PRO A 61 21.66 15.55 -5.76
CA PRO A 61 20.97 16.30 -6.80
C PRO A 61 21.74 16.26 -8.11
N LEU A 62 21.00 16.19 -9.22
CA LEU A 62 21.51 16.38 -10.57
C LEU A 62 21.97 17.83 -10.79
N PRO A 63 22.72 18.14 -11.88
CA PRO A 63 23.14 19.51 -12.19
C PRO A 63 22.00 20.53 -12.34
N ASN A 64 20.78 20.06 -12.62
CA ASN A 64 19.57 20.89 -12.67
C ASN A 64 18.89 21.08 -11.30
N GLY A 65 19.46 20.56 -10.22
CA GLY A 65 18.95 20.65 -8.85
C GLY A 65 17.88 19.63 -8.48
N ARG A 66 17.40 18.80 -9.41
CA ARG A 66 16.38 17.78 -9.16
C ARG A 66 17.03 16.47 -8.74
N TYR A 67 16.30 15.62 -8.02
CA TYR A 67 16.81 14.33 -7.56
C TYR A 67 16.45 13.20 -8.54
N PRO A 68 17.37 12.25 -8.77
CA PRO A 68 17.05 11.01 -9.49
C PRO A 68 15.96 10.21 -8.78
N ALA A 69 15.31 9.30 -9.51
CA ALA A 69 14.26 8.46 -8.93
C ALA A 69 14.85 7.53 -7.84
N PRO A 70 14.34 7.58 -6.59
CA PRO A 70 14.87 6.75 -5.51
C PRO A 70 14.47 5.28 -5.66
N PRO A 71 15.25 4.36 -5.08
CA PRO A 71 14.85 2.97 -4.95
C PRO A 71 13.59 2.83 -4.09
N HIS A 72 12.76 1.87 -4.47
CA HIS A 72 11.60 1.43 -3.71
C HIS A 72 11.85 0.11 -2.97
N ASP A 73 13.05 -0.48 -3.11
CA ASP A 73 13.50 -1.64 -2.33
C ASP A 73 14.05 -1.25 -0.93
N ALA A 74 14.76 -2.17 -0.29
CA ALA A 74 15.34 -1.99 1.04
C ALA A 74 16.46 -0.94 1.13
N SER A 75 17.06 -0.54 0.00
CA SER A 75 18.13 0.47 -0.05
C SER A 75 17.60 1.90 -0.01
N GLY A 76 16.31 2.08 -0.30
CA GLY A 76 15.62 3.37 -0.28
C GLY A 76 14.98 3.72 1.06
N HIS A 77 14.20 4.80 1.03
CA HIS A 77 13.57 5.38 2.24
C HIS A 77 12.05 5.56 2.09
N THR A 78 11.45 4.97 1.06
CA THR A 78 10.00 5.08 0.77
C THR A 78 9.13 4.64 1.97
N TRP A 79 9.57 3.61 2.69
CA TRP A 79 8.88 3.06 3.86
C TRP A 79 8.86 3.99 5.09
N HIS A 80 9.58 5.12 5.07
CA HIS A 80 9.48 6.13 6.12
C HIS A 80 8.23 7.01 6.03
N HIS A 81 7.50 6.96 4.90
CA HIS A 81 6.36 7.83 4.65
C HIS A 81 5.03 7.08 4.90
N PRO A 82 4.02 7.75 5.50
CA PRO A 82 2.71 7.16 5.70
C PRO A 82 1.97 6.94 4.38
N ASP A 83 1.07 5.95 4.35
CA ASP A 83 0.26 5.61 3.17
C ASP A 83 -0.45 6.82 2.56
N ALA A 84 -1.03 7.71 3.38
CA ALA A 84 -1.71 8.90 2.89
C ALA A 84 -0.77 9.83 2.09
N GLN A 85 0.48 9.96 2.52
CA GLN A 85 1.47 10.76 1.81
C GLN A 85 1.93 10.06 0.52
N LEU A 86 2.19 8.75 0.57
CA LEU A 86 2.59 7.97 -0.60
C LEU A 86 1.50 8.00 -1.69
N LEU A 87 0.23 7.83 -1.30
CA LEU A 87 -0.93 7.94 -2.20
C LEU A 87 -1.02 9.32 -2.84
N ALA A 88 -0.81 10.37 -2.04
CA ALA A 88 -0.83 11.73 -2.56
C ALA A 88 0.30 11.97 -3.56
N ILE A 89 1.53 11.48 -3.27
CA ILE A 89 2.69 11.62 -4.15
C ILE A 89 2.43 10.95 -5.50
N VAL A 90 1.95 9.70 -5.51
CA VAL A 90 1.65 9.00 -6.77
C VAL A 90 0.52 9.70 -7.52
N ARG A 91 -0.51 10.17 -6.83
CA ARG A 91 -1.66 10.83 -7.46
C ARG A 91 -1.31 12.19 -8.06
N GLN A 92 -0.59 13.04 -7.31
CA GLN A 92 -0.43 14.45 -7.63
C GLN A 92 0.97 14.84 -8.12
N GLY A 93 1.97 13.97 -7.91
CA GLY A 93 3.37 14.25 -8.16
C GLY A 93 4.01 15.06 -7.03
N THR A 94 5.31 14.88 -6.82
CA THR A 94 6.05 15.47 -5.70
C THR A 94 6.06 17.00 -5.75
N ALA A 95 6.19 17.59 -6.94
CA ALA A 95 6.23 19.04 -7.12
C ALA A 95 4.93 19.73 -6.63
N ALA A 96 3.77 19.14 -6.93
CA ALA A 96 2.48 19.69 -6.52
C ALA A 96 2.29 19.68 -5.00
N LEU A 97 2.82 18.66 -4.32
CA LEU A 97 2.71 18.52 -2.86
C LEU A 97 3.67 19.41 -2.07
N VAL A 98 4.92 19.54 -2.55
CA VAL A 98 5.92 20.38 -1.87
C VAL A 98 5.62 21.86 -2.12
N GLY A 99 5.21 22.22 -3.34
CA GLY A 99 4.91 23.60 -3.70
C GLY A 99 6.13 24.53 -3.63
N ASN A 100 5.88 25.82 -3.48
CA ASN A 100 6.91 26.86 -3.34
C ASN A 100 8.00 26.86 -4.43
N GLY A 101 7.63 26.49 -5.66
CA GLY A 101 8.55 26.41 -6.79
C GLY A 101 9.46 25.17 -6.80
N TYR A 102 9.21 24.17 -5.95
CA TYR A 102 9.94 22.90 -5.99
C TYR A 102 9.69 22.16 -7.30
N GLU A 103 10.75 21.68 -7.92
CA GLU A 103 10.70 20.92 -9.18
C GLU A 103 11.07 19.46 -8.94
N SER A 104 10.34 18.54 -9.57
CA SER A 104 10.57 17.09 -9.43
C SER A 104 10.26 16.37 -10.72
N ASP A 105 11.04 15.34 -11.07
CA ASP A 105 10.82 14.46 -12.22
C ASP A 105 9.71 13.43 -12.00
N MET A 106 9.20 13.28 -10.77
CA MET A 106 8.12 12.37 -10.46
C MET A 106 6.75 13.01 -10.80
N PRO A 107 6.07 12.57 -11.88
CA PRO A 107 4.79 13.14 -12.28
C PRO A 107 3.66 12.66 -11.37
N GLY A 108 2.51 13.33 -11.44
CA GLY A 108 1.26 12.83 -10.89
C GLY A 108 0.55 11.91 -11.89
N PHE A 109 -0.13 10.88 -11.37
CA PHE A 109 -0.81 9.86 -12.17
C PHE A 109 -2.35 9.91 -12.07
N ALA A 110 -2.93 10.93 -11.44
CA ALA A 110 -4.39 11.04 -11.24
C ALA A 110 -5.23 10.95 -12.53
N ASP A 111 -4.68 11.40 -13.66
CA ASP A 111 -5.37 11.39 -14.96
C ASP A 111 -5.16 10.07 -15.75
N LEU A 112 -4.28 9.19 -15.26
CA LEU A 112 -3.87 7.95 -15.94
C LEU A 112 -4.27 6.69 -15.18
N LEU A 113 -4.23 6.75 -13.85
CA LEU A 113 -4.46 5.61 -12.97
C LEU A 113 -5.65 5.86 -12.05
N THR A 114 -6.45 4.82 -11.85
CA THR A 114 -7.51 4.82 -10.85
C THR A 114 -6.94 4.76 -9.43
N ASP A 115 -7.72 5.18 -8.44
CA ASP A 115 -7.33 5.07 -7.03
C ASP A 115 -7.08 3.60 -6.61
N ALA A 116 -7.70 2.63 -7.28
CA ALA A 116 -7.45 1.20 -7.03
C ALA A 116 -6.07 0.77 -7.55
N GLU A 117 -5.69 1.20 -8.76
CA GLU A 117 -4.37 0.93 -9.34
C GLU A 117 -3.25 1.61 -8.55
N ILE A 118 -3.48 2.84 -8.08
CA ILE A 118 -2.52 3.56 -7.22
C ILE A 118 -2.31 2.84 -5.88
N ARG A 119 -3.37 2.29 -5.28
CA ARG A 119 -3.21 1.47 -4.06
C ARG A 119 -2.49 0.16 -4.38
N ALA A 120 -2.88 -0.51 -5.45
CA ALA A 120 -2.28 -1.77 -5.86
C ALA A 120 -0.77 -1.64 -6.11
N VAL A 121 -0.31 -0.57 -6.79
CA VAL A 121 1.12 -0.36 -7.03
C VAL A 121 1.90 -0.12 -5.73
N LEU A 122 1.31 0.58 -4.76
CA LEU A 122 1.91 0.74 -3.44
C LEU A 122 1.92 -0.59 -2.67
N ASP A 123 0.87 -1.39 -2.73
CA ASP A 123 0.83 -2.72 -2.11
C ASP A 123 1.90 -3.64 -2.69
N TYR A 124 2.12 -3.58 -4.01
CA TYR A 124 3.23 -4.28 -4.66
C TYR A 124 4.58 -3.82 -4.13
N ILE A 125 4.85 -2.51 -4.10
CA ILE A 125 6.10 -1.96 -3.55
C ILE A 125 6.29 -2.41 -2.09
N LYS A 126 5.25 -2.28 -1.25
CA LYS A 126 5.26 -2.66 0.16
C LYS A 126 5.54 -4.15 0.37
N SER A 127 5.09 -5.00 -0.56
CA SER A 127 5.28 -6.46 -0.50
C SER A 127 6.75 -6.89 -0.61
N THR A 128 7.63 -6.03 -1.11
CA THR A 128 9.07 -6.34 -1.29
C THR A 128 9.93 -5.96 -0.08
N TRP A 129 9.37 -5.21 0.87
CA TRP A 129 10.14 -4.68 1.98
C TRP A 129 10.48 -5.75 3.03
N PRO A 130 11.69 -5.69 3.61
CA PRO A 130 12.02 -6.48 4.79
C PRO A 130 11.04 -6.19 5.92
N ARG A 131 10.76 -7.20 6.77
CA ARG A 131 9.80 -7.09 7.88
C ARG A 131 9.95 -5.80 8.70
N ARG A 132 11.19 -5.44 9.08
CA ARG A 132 11.50 -4.18 9.77
C ARG A 132 10.89 -2.94 9.09
N ALA A 133 11.09 -2.80 7.79
CA ALA A 133 10.62 -1.64 7.04
C ALA A 133 9.09 -1.66 6.91
N ALA A 134 8.49 -2.83 6.65
CA ALA A 134 7.05 -2.99 6.63
C ALA A 134 6.41 -2.68 7.99
N ASP A 135 7.02 -3.12 9.09
CA ASP A 135 6.54 -2.88 10.45
C ASP A 135 6.61 -1.39 10.82
N TYR A 136 7.70 -0.72 10.45
CA TYR A 136 7.82 0.74 10.63
C TYR A 136 6.77 1.48 9.80
N GLN A 137 6.60 1.08 8.54
CA GLN A 137 5.69 1.77 7.63
C GLN A 137 4.22 1.66 8.07
N ARG A 138 3.82 0.50 8.60
CA ARG A 138 2.50 0.32 9.24
C ARG A 138 2.31 1.24 10.43
N GLN A 139 3.32 1.37 11.29
CA GLN A 139 3.27 2.29 12.44
C GLN A 139 3.06 3.75 12.01
N VAL A 140 3.83 4.25 11.05
CA VAL A 140 3.70 5.65 10.60
C VAL A 140 2.39 5.89 9.83
N SER A 141 1.83 4.84 9.21
CA SER A 141 0.52 4.90 8.56
C SER A 141 -0.67 4.82 9.52
N GLY A 142 -0.45 4.48 10.79
CA GLY A 142 -1.51 4.35 11.80
C GLY A 142 -2.35 3.07 11.65
N SER A 143 -1.76 2.00 11.10
CA SER A 143 -2.39 0.71 10.79
C SER A 143 -1.70 -0.45 11.47
#